data_AF-A0A1D9LEB6-F1
#
_entry.id   AF-A0A1D9LEB6-F1
#
_cell.length_a   1.000
_cell.length_b   1.000
_cell.length_c   1.000
_cell.angle_alpha   90.00
_cell.angle_beta   90.00
_cell.angle_gamma   90.00
#
_symmetry.space_group_name_H-M   'P 1'
#
loop_
_entity.id
_entity.type
_entity.pdbx_description
1 polymer ?
#
loop_
_entity_poly.entity_id
_entity_poly.type
_entity_poly.pdbx_seq_one_letter_code
_entity_poly.pdbx_strand_id
1 'polypeptide(L)'
;MNAAKKIRQLLDQSEEPEQVEVLLQMVAGLQLGQPFDLRRLCGIEQSYFELGMALLKDWHADHHIAARSKLVESILARDHGLQLQLCHLDVPAG
;
A
#
# COMPACT_ATOMS: atom_id res chain seq x y z
N MET A 1 -0.41 13.36 10.68
CA MET A 1 0.05 13.16 9.29
C MET A 1 -0.30 11.72 8.93
N ASN A 2 -0.96 11.45 7.80
CA ASN A 2 -1.49 10.13 7.47
C ASN A 2 -0.61 9.48 6.39
N ALA A 3 -0.04 8.32 6.68
CA ALA A 3 0.89 7.65 5.76
C ALA A 3 0.20 7.23 4.46
N ALA A 4 -1.02 6.68 4.55
CA ALA A 4 -1.79 6.27 3.38
C ALA A 4 -2.10 7.45 2.43
N LYS A 5 -2.39 8.64 2.98
CA LYS A 5 -2.60 9.86 2.17
C LYS A 5 -1.34 10.27 1.42
N LYS A 6 -0.16 10.19 2.07
CA LYS A 6 1.12 10.52 1.43
C LYS A 6 1.47 9.54 0.32
N ILE A 7 1.32 8.23 0.56
CA ILE A 7 1.56 7.20 -0.46
C ILE A 7 0.66 7.45 -1.68
N ARG A 8 -0.60 7.86 -1.48
CA ARG A 8 -1.48 8.23 -2.58
C ARG A 8 -0.97 9.45 -3.36
N GLN A 9 -0.42 10.46 -2.69
CA GLN A 9 0.16 11.62 -3.36
C GLN A 9 1.40 11.26 -4.19
N LEU A 10 2.26 10.39 -3.66
CA LEU A 10 3.43 9.89 -4.40
C LEU A 10 3.01 9.12 -5.66
N LEU A 11 1.97 8.28 -5.53
CA LEU A 11 1.36 7.63 -6.68
C LEU A 11 0.87 8.66 -7.71
N ASP A 12 0.20 9.73 -7.27
CA ASP A 12 -0.29 10.79 -8.15
C ASP A 12 0.82 11.59 -8.85
N GLN A 13 1.96 11.77 -8.18
CA GLN A 13 3.09 12.57 -8.64
C GLN A 13 4.07 11.80 -9.54
N SER A 14 3.90 10.48 -9.69
CA SER A 14 4.81 9.60 -10.45
C SER A 14 6.28 9.73 -10.02
N GLU A 15 6.52 9.97 -8.73
CA GLU A 15 7.88 10.01 -8.18
C GLU A 15 8.40 8.58 -7.96
N GLU A 16 9.62 8.30 -8.42
CA GLU A 16 10.43 7.10 -8.11
C GLU A 16 9.62 5.79 -8.07
N PRO A 17 9.25 5.23 -9.24
CA PRO A 17 8.29 4.14 -9.35
C PRO A 17 8.70 2.90 -8.55
N GLU A 18 10.00 2.59 -8.44
CA GLU A 18 10.48 1.41 -7.71
C GLU A 18 10.24 1.52 -6.19
N GLN A 19 10.48 2.69 -5.61
CA GLN A 19 10.30 2.92 -4.17
C GLN A 19 8.82 2.93 -3.81
N VAL A 20 8.01 3.59 -4.65
CA VAL A 20 6.57 3.67 -4.47
C VAL A 20 5.94 2.28 -4.63
N GLU A 21 6.37 1.49 -5.63
CA GLU A 21 5.86 0.14 -5.86
C GLU A 21 6.03 -0.77 -4.62
N VAL A 22 7.18 -0.71 -3.95
CA VAL A 22 7.41 -1.47 -2.69
C VAL A 22 6.37 -1.10 -1.63
N LEU A 23 6.02 0.18 -1.49
CA LEU A 23 4.99 0.63 -0.56
C LEU A 23 3.59 0.16 -0.98
N LEU A 24 3.26 0.20 -2.28
CA LEU A 24 1.96 -0.27 -2.78
C LEU A 24 1.78 -1.79 -2.59
N GLN A 25 2.84 -2.57 -2.83
CA GLN A 25 2.86 -4.01 -2.57
C GLN A 25 2.64 -4.31 -1.08
N MET A 26 3.22 -3.50 -0.18
CA MET A 26 2.97 -3.63 1.25
C MET A 26 1.52 -3.31 1.62
N VAL A 27 0.94 -2.24 1.06
CA VAL A 27 -0.49 -1.89 1.24
C VAL A 27 -1.39 -3.03 0.78
N ALA A 28 -1.12 -3.60 -0.39
CA ALA A 28 -1.89 -4.71 -0.92
C ALA A 28 -1.77 -5.96 -0.04
N GLY A 29 -0.56 -6.31 0.40
CA GLY A 29 -0.34 -7.42 1.33
C GLY A 29 -1.11 -7.26 2.65
N LEU A 30 -1.03 -6.07 3.25
CA LEU A 30 -1.77 -5.75 4.48
C LEU A 30 -3.29 -5.77 4.27
N GLN A 31 -3.78 -5.37 3.09
CA GLN A 31 -5.20 -5.41 2.75
C GLN A 31 -5.71 -6.84 2.55
N LEU A 32 -4.90 -7.68 1.90
CA LEU A 32 -5.23 -9.06 1.53
C LEU A 32 -4.91 -10.08 2.63
N GLY A 33 -4.25 -9.66 3.71
CA GLY A 33 -3.71 -10.58 4.72
C GLY A 33 -2.59 -11.48 4.17
N GLN A 34 -1.93 -11.03 3.10
CA GLN A 34 -0.84 -11.76 2.45
C GLN A 34 0.52 -11.40 3.05
N PRO A 35 1.49 -12.34 3.04
CA PRO A 35 2.84 -12.05 3.50
C PRO A 35 3.51 -11.00 2.62
N PHE A 36 4.28 -10.12 3.26
CA PHE A 36 5.12 -9.13 2.60
C PHE A 36 6.56 -9.26 3.10
N ASP A 37 7.53 -9.20 2.19
CA ASP A 37 8.95 -9.33 2.52
C ASP A 37 9.54 -8.00 3.01
N LEU A 38 9.80 -7.91 4.31
CA LEU A 38 10.40 -6.73 4.94
C LEU A 38 11.78 -6.37 4.39
N ARG A 39 12.52 -7.31 3.78
CA ARG A 39 13.80 -6.99 3.12
C ARG A 39 13.61 -6.02 1.96
N ARG A 40 12.45 -6.07 1.27
CA ARG A 40 12.11 -5.10 0.22
C ARG A 40 11.93 -3.72 0.83
N LEU A 41 11.22 -3.62 1.95
CA LEU A 41 11.07 -2.36 2.70
C LEU A 41 12.42 -1.84 3.19
N CYS A 42 13.32 -2.70 3.68
CA CYS A 42 14.66 -2.25 4.10
C CYS A 42 15.60 -1.85 2.94
N GLY A 43 15.24 -2.17 1.70
CA GLY A 43 16.02 -1.83 0.51
C GLY A 43 15.69 -0.46 -0.09
N ILE A 44 14.63 0.20 0.36
CA ILE A 44 14.19 1.50 -0.16
C ILE A 44 14.89 2.66 0.55
N GLU A 45 14.84 3.85 -0.05
CA GLU A 45 15.38 5.05 0.57
C GLU A 45 14.73 5.38 1.92
N GLN A 46 15.50 5.99 2.82
CA GLN A 46 15.11 6.27 4.21
C GLN A 46 13.76 6.99 4.32
N SER A 47 13.48 7.95 3.44
CA SER A 47 12.22 8.71 3.41
C SER A 47 10.99 7.82 3.13
N TYR A 48 11.12 6.85 2.22
CA TYR A 48 10.08 5.88 1.88
C TYR A 48 9.98 4.79 2.94
N PHE A 49 11.11 4.37 3.53
CA PHE A 49 11.13 3.43 4.65
C PHE A 49 10.34 3.96 5.84
N GLU A 50 10.59 5.22 6.24
CA GLU A 50 9.85 5.88 7.32
C GLU A 50 8.35 5.98 7.00
N LEU A 51 8.00 6.19 5.73
CA LEU A 51 6.61 6.21 5.30
C LEU A 51 5.95 4.83 5.41
N GLY A 52 6.67 3.76 5.07
CA GLY A 52 6.20 2.39 5.27
C GLY A 52 6.02 2.02 6.74
N MET A 53 6.94 2.43 7.60
CA MET A 53 6.81 2.24 9.06
C MET A 53 5.62 3.01 9.64
N ALA A 54 5.40 4.25 9.16
CA ALA A 54 4.23 5.03 9.54
C ALA A 54 2.93 4.37 9.07
N LEU A 55 2.92 3.79 7.86
CA LEU A 55 1.78 3.02 7.35
C LEU A 55 1.46 1.81 8.23
N LEU A 56 2.47 1.01 8.62
CA LEU A 56 2.27 -0.13 9.52
C LEU A 56 1.68 0.29 10.87
N LYS A 57 2.16 1.40 11.42
CA LYS A 57 1.64 1.96 12.68
C LYS A 57 0.19 2.40 12.55
N ASP A 58 -0.15 3.08 11.45
CA ASP A 58 -1.54 3.50 11.15
C ASP A 58 -2.45 2.27 10.99
N TRP A 59 -1.97 1.22 10.31
CA TRP A 59 -2.71 -0.02 10.07
C TRP A 59 -2.95 -0.84 11.34
N HIS A 60 -1.93 -0.97 12.19
CA HIS A 60 -2.02 -1.70 13.47
C HIS A 60 -2.99 -1.02 14.45
N ALA A 61 -3.05 0.31 14.45
CA ALA A 61 -3.95 1.07 15.32
C ALA A 61 -5.44 0.95 14.92
N ASP A 62 -5.75 0.24 13.82
CA ASP A 62 -7.04 0.26 13.12
C ASP A 62 -7.57 1.70 12.87
N HIS A 63 -6.63 2.64 12.80
CA HIS A 63 -6.93 4.03 12.61
C HIS A 63 -7.16 4.30 11.11
N HIS A 64 -8.18 5.09 10.81
CA HIS A 64 -8.39 5.70 9.49
C HIS A 64 -8.77 4.74 8.34
N ILE A 65 -9.80 3.90 8.57
CA ILE A 65 -10.48 3.09 7.54
C ILE A 65 -10.71 3.87 6.23
N ALA A 66 -11.19 5.13 6.30
CA ALA A 66 -11.50 5.93 5.11
C ALA A 66 -10.26 6.32 4.27
N ALA A 67 -9.09 6.53 4.89
CA ALA A 67 -7.88 6.86 4.15
C ALA A 67 -7.28 5.63 3.46
N ARG A 68 -7.39 4.48 4.13
CA ARG A 68 -7.05 3.16 3.60
C ARG A 68 -7.91 2.79 2.39
N SER A 69 -9.24 2.89 2.50
CA SER A 69 -10.15 2.60 1.37
C SER A 69 -9.81 3.45 0.14
N LYS A 70 -9.60 4.76 0.30
CA LYS A 70 -9.22 5.65 -0.81
C LYS A 70 -7.86 5.31 -1.41
N LEU A 71 -6.90 4.85 -0.61
CA LEU A 71 -5.60 4.42 -1.12
C LEU A 71 -5.75 3.16 -1.97
N VAL A 72 -6.49 2.16 -1.47
CA VAL A 72 -6.76 0.92 -2.20
C VAL A 72 -7.50 1.21 -3.51
N GLU A 73 -8.53 2.05 -3.49
CA GLU A 73 -9.22 2.52 -4.71
C GLU A 73 -8.26 3.15 -5.72
N SER A 74 -7.29 3.95 -5.26
CA SER A 74 -6.31 4.60 -6.14
C SER A 74 -5.33 3.61 -6.75
N ILE A 75 -4.96 2.57 -6.00
CA ILE A 75 -4.15 1.45 -6.50
C ILE A 75 -4.92 0.69 -7.57
N LEU A 76 -6.17 0.30 -7.29
CA LEU A 76 -7.04 -0.41 -8.23
C LEU A 76 -7.24 0.36 -9.55
N ALA A 77 -7.26 1.69 -9.49
CA ALA A 77 -7.46 2.54 -10.66
C ALA A 77 -6.20 2.70 -11.55
N ARG A 78 -5.00 2.41 -11.03
CA ARG A 78 -3.73 2.75 -11.71
C ARG A 78 -2.81 1.57 -11.95
N ASP A 79 -2.78 0.58 -11.06
CA ASP A 79 -1.85 -0.54 -11.13
C ASP A 79 -2.61 -1.82 -11.48
N HIS A 80 -2.51 -2.24 -12.75
CA HIS A 80 -3.26 -3.40 -13.24
C HIS A 80 -2.79 -4.71 -12.60
N GLY A 81 -1.51 -4.82 -12.20
CA GLY A 81 -0.97 -6.01 -11.54
C GLY A 81 -1.50 -6.16 -10.12
N LEU A 82 -1.44 -5.08 -9.35
CA LEU A 82 -2.04 -5.03 -8.01
C LEU A 82 -3.57 -5.09 -8.05
N GLN A 83 -4.19 -4.52 -9.09
CA GLN A 83 -5.63 -4.61 -9.30
C GLN A 83 -6.09 -6.06 -9.41
N LEU A 84 -5.38 -6.90 -10.17
CA LEU A 84 -5.68 -8.33 -10.24
C LEU A 84 -5.59 -9.00 -8.87
N GLN A 85 -4.56 -8.69 -8.08
CA GLN A 85 -4.40 -9.27 -6.73
C GLN A 85 -5.50 -8.82 -5.76
N LEU A 86 -5.92 -7.56 -5.84
CA LEU A 86 -6.91 -6.95 -4.95
C LEU A 86 -8.36 -7.29 -5.34
N CYS A 87 -8.66 -7.46 -6.64
CA CYS A 87 -10.00 -7.80 -7.12
C CYS A 87 -10.43 -9.25 -6.83
N HIS A 88 -9.51 -10.16 -6.48
CA HIS A 88 -9.85 -11.54 -6.11
C HIS A 88 -10.54 -11.69 -4.73
N LEU A 89 -10.87 -10.59 -4.04
CA LEU A 89 -11.57 -10.59 -2.76
C LEU A 89 -13.09 -10.91 -2.86
N ASP A 90 -13.67 -11.01 -4.05
CA ASP A 90 -15.12 -11.22 -4.26
C ASP A 90 -15.52 -12.63 -4.74
N VAL A 91 -14.64 -13.62 -4.68
CA VAL A 91 -15.04 -15.02 -4.92
C VAL A 91 -15.15 -15.75 -3.58
N PRO A 92 -16.36 -15.86 -2.98
CA PRO A 92 -16.57 -16.85 -1.94
C PRO A 92 -16.36 -18.22 -2.58
N ALA A 93 -15.32 -18.93 -2.12
CA ALA A 93 -15.23 -20.37 -2.33
C ALA A 93 -16.52 -20.99 -1.75
N GLY A 94 -17.31 -21.61 -2.63
CA GLY A 94 -18.58 -22.25 -2.29
C GLY A 94 -18.45 -23.44 -1.34
#